data_AF-A0A0D3GY79-F1
#
_entry.id   AF-A0A0D3GY79-F1
#
_cell.length_a   1.000
_cell.length_b   1.000
_cell.length_c   1.000
_cell.angle_alpha   90.00
_cell.angle_beta   90.00
_cell.angle_gamma   90.00
#
_symmetry.space_group_name_H-M   'P 1'
#
loop_
_entity.id
_entity.type
_entity.pdbx_description
1 polymer ?
#
loop_
_entity_poly.entity_id
_entity_poly.type
_entity_poly.pdbx_seq_one_letter_code
_entity_poly.pdbx_strand_id
1 'polypeptide(L)'
;MAAAAAAAADSTSAVPPAVVSAAEDTLAAAESVGDHLAEMVAAAGEDPDAIAELPPLRRARAFLAMAKAAASLFAGRQLSR
;
A
#
# COMPACT_ATOMS: atom_id res chain seq x y z
N MET A 1 -0.74 -46.20 17.35
CA MET A 1 -1.83 -45.31 16.89
C MET A 1 -1.61 -43.86 17.37
N ALA A 2 -0.38 -43.35 17.34
CA ALA A 2 -0.05 -41.96 17.72
C ALA A 2 0.55 -41.17 16.53
N ALA A 3 1.15 -41.86 15.56
CA ALA A 3 1.73 -41.24 14.36
C ALA A 3 0.68 -40.63 13.41
N ALA A 4 -0.56 -41.15 13.39
CA ALA A 4 -1.63 -40.61 12.55
C ALA A 4 -2.26 -39.31 13.11
N ALA A 5 -2.12 -39.04 14.41
CA ALA A 5 -2.65 -37.83 15.04
C ALA A 5 -1.71 -36.62 14.87
N ALA A 6 -0.40 -36.86 14.67
CA ALA A 6 0.58 -35.80 14.39
C ALA A 6 0.46 -35.26 12.95
N ALA A 7 -0.09 -36.03 12.02
CA ALA A 7 -0.34 -35.58 10.64
C ALA A 7 -1.60 -34.72 10.49
N ALA A 8 -2.50 -34.72 11.49
CA ALA A 8 -3.75 -33.95 11.49
C ALA A 8 -3.67 -32.66 12.32
N ALA A 9 -2.56 -32.43 13.04
CA ALA A 9 -2.33 -31.22 13.83
C ALA A 9 -1.54 -30.14 13.08
N ASP A 10 -0.96 -30.45 11.91
CA ASP A 10 -0.20 -29.49 11.09
C ASP A 10 -1.08 -28.70 10.11
N SER A 11 -2.40 -28.93 10.13
CA SER A 11 -3.41 -28.16 9.41
C SER A 11 -3.87 -26.89 10.17
N THR A 12 -3.12 -26.47 11.19
CA THR A 12 -3.35 -25.21 11.91
C THR A 12 -2.63 -24.05 11.22
N SER A 13 -3.14 -23.63 10.06
CA SER A 13 -2.85 -22.32 9.45
C SER A 13 -1.36 -22.02 9.19
N ALA A 14 -0.66 -22.90 8.46
CA ALA A 14 0.59 -22.48 7.80
C ALA A 14 0.22 -21.59 6.60
N VAL A 15 0.43 -20.28 6.73
CA VAL A 15 0.22 -19.31 5.62
C VAL A 15 1.06 -19.78 4.42
N PRO A 16 0.46 -19.98 3.24
CA PRO A 16 1.21 -20.45 2.07
C PRO A 16 2.35 -19.48 1.74
N PRO A 17 3.53 -19.97 1.31
CA PRO A 17 4.68 -19.12 1.01
C PRO A 17 4.37 -18.08 -0.07
N ALA A 18 3.49 -18.39 -1.02
CA ALA A 18 3.01 -17.45 -2.02
C ALA A 18 2.26 -16.25 -1.42
N VAL A 19 1.54 -16.44 -0.31
CA VAL A 19 0.86 -15.36 0.41
C VAL A 19 1.87 -14.47 1.14
N VAL A 20 2.93 -15.07 1.69
CA VAL A 20 4.03 -14.30 2.32
C VAL A 20 4.76 -13.45 1.29
N SER A 21 5.17 -14.03 0.15
CA SER A 21 5.82 -13.28 -0.92
C SER A 21 4.92 -12.19 -1.50
N ALA A 22 3.63 -12.46 -1.71
CA ALA A 22 2.70 -11.43 -2.16
C ALA A 22 2.54 -10.29 -1.13
N ALA A 23 2.60 -10.59 0.17
CA ALA A 23 2.56 -9.57 1.21
C ALA A 23 3.84 -8.72 1.23
N GLU A 24 5.01 -9.35 1.05
CA GLU A 24 6.31 -8.65 0.93
C GLU A 24 6.34 -7.75 -0.32
N ASP A 25 5.91 -8.24 -1.47
CA ASP A 25 5.80 -7.46 -2.71
C ASP A 25 4.84 -6.28 -2.53
N THR A 26 3.71 -6.51 -1.86
CA THR A 26 2.73 -5.45 -1.58
C THR A 26 3.30 -4.41 -0.62
N LEU A 27 4.06 -4.83 0.40
CA LEU A 27 4.74 -3.94 1.32
C LEU A 27 5.78 -3.09 0.59
N ALA A 28 6.65 -3.70 -0.22
CA ALA A 28 7.66 -2.99 -1.00
C ALA A 28 7.03 -1.98 -1.98
N ALA A 29 5.91 -2.36 -2.63
CA ALA A 29 5.16 -1.45 -3.48
C ALA A 29 4.53 -0.28 -2.69
N ALA A 30 4.03 -0.54 -1.48
CA ALA A 30 3.47 0.49 -0.62
C ALA A 30 4.53 1.47 -0.12
N GLU A 31 5.71 0.98 0.25
CA GLU A 31 6.87 1.81 0.64
C GLU A 31 7.32 2.69 -0.53
N SER A 32 7.48 2.12 -1.73
CA SER A 32 7.86 2.88 -2.92
C SER A 32 6.86 3.99 -3.28
N VAL A 33 5.55 3.72 -3.16
CA VAL A 33 4.51 4.74 -3.35
C VAL A 33 4.58 5.80 -2.25
N GLY A 34 4.89 5.40 -1.00
CA GLY A 34 5.12 6.31 0.12
C GLY A 34 6.26 7.28 -0.13
N ASP A 35 7.41 6.78 -0.61
CA ASP A 35 8.58 7.58 -0.94
C ASP A 35 8.27 8.58 -2.06
N HIS A 36 7.61 8.12 -3.13
CA HIS A 36 7.26 8.99 -4.26
C HIS A 36 6.24 10.08 -3.86
N LEU A 37 5.33 9.75 -2.94
CA LEU A 37 4.41 10.73 -2.37
C LEU A 37 5.16 11.74 -1.48
N ALA A 38 6.13 11.29 -0.68
CA ALA A 38 6.93 12.15 0.17
C ALA A 38 7.79 13.13 -0.65
N GLU A 39 8.40 12.66 -1.75
CA GLU A 39 9.11 13.51 -2.71
C GLU A 39 8.18 14.55 -3.34
N MET A 40 6.98 14.13 -3.76
CA MET A 40 6.00 15.04 -4.34
C MET A 40 5.48 16.08 -3.34
N VAL A 41 5.30 15.70 -2.07
CA VAL A 41 4.92 16.62 -0.99
C VAL A 41 6.06 17.57 -0.64
N ALA A 42 7.31 17.10 -0.60
CA ALA A 42 8.49 17.95 -0.38
C ALA A 42 8.63 18.99 -1.51
N ALA A 43 8.52 18.56 -2.77
CA ALA A 43 8.55 19.45 -3.93
C ALA A 43 7.39 20.46 -3.92
N ALA A 44 6.18 20.04 -3.53
CA ALA A 44 5.05 20.94 -3.36
C ALA A 44 5.18 21.88 -2.15
N GLY A 45 6.01 21.53 -1.15
CA GLY A 45 6.36 22.42 -0.04
C GLY A 45 7.37 23.50 -0.46
N GLU A 46 8.22 23.19 -1.44
CA GLU A 46 9.22 24.09 -2.02
C GLU A 46 8.56 25.11 -2.98
N ASP A 47 7.53 24.68 -3.71
CA ASP A 47 6.67 25.55 -4.52
C ASP A 47 5.19 25.16 -4.36
N PRO A 48 4.48 25.77 -3.39
CA PRO A 48 3.06 25.49 -3.16
C PRO A 48 2.15 26.01 -4.28
N ASP A 49 2.64 26.95 -5.10
CA ASP A 49 1.90 27.50 -6.23
C ASP A 49 2.08 26.64 -7.49
N ALA A 50 3.08 25.76 -7.57
CA ALA A 50 3.30 24.85 -8.70
C ALA A 50 2.04 24.02 -9.06
N ILE A 51 1.27 23.57 -8.06
CA ILE A 51 0.00 22.86 -8.30
C ILE A 51 -1.11 23.84 -8.73
N ALA A 52 -1.09 25.07 -8.21
CA ALA A 52 -2.01 26.14 -8.60
C ALA A 52 -1.72 26.69 -10.01
N GLU A 53 -0.51 26.49 -10.55
CA GLU A 53 -0.15 26.83 -11.92
C GLU A 53 -0.54 25.73 -12.94
N LEU A 54 -0.81 24.50 -12.48
CA LEU A 54 -1.28 23.44 -13.36
C LEU A 54 -2.61 23.81 -14.04
N PRO A 55 -2.80 23.49 -15.34
CA PRO A 55 -4.09 23.60 -16.00
C PRO A 55 -5.19 22.86 -15.23
N PRO A 56 -6.44 23.35 -15.21
CA PRO A 56 -7.50 22.84 -14.32
C PRO A 56 -7.68 21.33 -14.34
N LEU A 57 -7.64 20.70 -15.53
CA LEU A 57 -7.76 19.25 -15.68
C LEU A 57 -6.56 18.48 -15.12
N ARG A 58 -5.34 19.01 -15.26
CA ARG A 58 -4.13 18.37 -14.69
C ARG A 58 -4.15 18.46 -13.16
N ARG A 59 -4.55 19.61 -12.63
CA ARG A 59 -4.73 19.82 -11.19
C ARG A 59 -5.75 18.86 -10.58
N ALA A 60 -6.92 18.73 -11.20
CA ALA A 60 -7.95 17.78 -10.74
C ALA A 60 -7.47 16.32 -10.75
N ARG A 61 -6.67 15.92 -11.76
CA ARG A 61 -6.08 14.58 -11.83
C ARG A 61 -5.04 14.34 -10.74
N ALA A 62 -4.20 15.33 -10.43
CA ALA A 62 -3.23 15.23 -9.35
C ALA A 62 -3.93 15.03 -7.99
N PHE A 63 -4.95 15.83 -7.69
CA PHE A 63 -5.74 15.66 -6.46
C PHE A 63 -6.48 14.33 -6.41
N LEU A 64 -7.03 13.86 -7.53
CA LEU A 64 -7.69 12.56 -7.60
C LEU A 64 -6.70 11.41 -7.35
N ALA A 65 -5.49 11.48 -7.90
CA ALA A 65 -4.45 10.50 -7.67
C ALA A 65 -4.05 10.47 -6.18
N MET A 66 -3.86 11.63 -5.57
CA MET A 66 -3.57 11.76 -4.14
C MET A 66 -4.71 11.19 -3.27
N ALA A 67 -5.97 11.50 -3.60
CA ALA A 67 -7.12 10.98 -2.89
C ALA A 67 -7.24 9.44 -3.00
N LYS A 68 -6.95 8.88 -4.18
CA LYS A 68 -6.92 7.43 -4.39
C LYS A 68 -5.80 6.75 -3.61
N ALA A 69 -4.61 7.35 -3.57
CA ALA A 69 -3.49 6.85 -2.79
C ALA A 69 -3.84 6.84 -1.29
N ALA A 70 -4.36 7.95 -0.77
CA ALA A 70 -4.81 8.05 0.62
C ALA A 70 -5.91 7.02 0.95
N ALA A 71 -6.92 6.89 0.09
CA ALA A 71 -8.00 5.91 0.28
C ALA A 71 -7.47 4.47 0.28
N SER A 72 -6.51 4.15 -0.60
CA SER A 72 -5.92 2.81 -0.68
C SER A 72 -5.10 2.47 0.57
N LEU A 73 -4.31 3.43 1.07
CA LEU A 73 -3.57 3.29 2.33
C LEU A 73 -4.51 3.10 3.53
N PHE A 74 -5.64 3.82 3.56
CA PHE A 74 -6.63 3.67 4.63
C PHE A 74 -7.40 2.34 4.53
N ALA A 75 -7.76 1.90 3.32
CA ALA A 75 -8.44 0.63 3.09
C ALA A 75 -7.57 -0.57 3.50
N GLY A 76 -6.28 -0.56 3.16
CA GLY A 76 -5.34 -1.60 3.60
C GLY A 76 -5.17 -1.64 5.12
N ARG A 77 -5.23 -0.48 5.80
CA ARG A 77 -5.14 -0.39 7.25
C ARG A 77 -6.37 -0.96 7.99
N GLN A 78 -7.56 -0.93 7.38
CA GLN A 78 -8.77 -1.49 7.99
C GLN A 78 -8.82 -3.02 7.93
N LEU A 79 -8.13 -3.65 6.98
CA LEU A 79 -8.06 -5.11 6.89
C LEU A 79 -7.11 -5.75 7.93
N SER A 80 -6.29 -4.92 8.60
CA SER A 80 -5.31 -5.32 9.63
C SER A 80 -5.81 -5.12 11.07
N ARG A 81 -7.06 -4.70 11.27
CA ARG A 81 -7.72 -4.61 12.59
C ARG A 81 -8.81 -5.66 12.72
#